data_AF-A0A353WVC2-F1
#
_entry.id   AF-A0A353WVC2-F1
#
_cell.length_a   1.000
_cell.length_b   1.000
_cell.length_c   1.000
_cell.angle_alpha   90.00
_cell.angle_beta   90.00
_cell.angle_gamma   90.00
#
_symmetry.space_group_name_H-M   'P 1'
#
loop_
_entity.id
_entity.type
_entity.pdbx_description
1 polymer ?
#
loop_
_entity_poly.entity_id
_entity_poly.type
_entity_poly.pdbx_seq_one_letter_code
_entity_poly.pdbx_strand_id
1 'polypeptide(L)'
;MRYSTLIFLIFLTLHCFGQVNLKQLPEISANDFKSKSCKIDSSAKAQILYDIGNTYFREHNERIEHVFEKTTRIQILDKAGYDYASLEIPLYVGSYGKEKIVDFIATSYNFQDGEIISKTIDEQELYEDEINEWWIRKKYAFSDVKEGTIVEYSYKISSPYNVHLRTWFFQHDIPVLKSNYKFNGNPLVNCIYQIS
;
A
#
# COMPACT_ATOMS: atom_id res chain seq x y z
N MET A 1 -0.19 -51.66 24.47
CA MET A 1 -0.14 -50.94 23.18
C MET A 1 -1.43 -50.13 22.94
N ARG A 2 -1.78 -49.14 23.78
CA ARG A 2 -3.03 -48.36 23.58
C ARG A 2 -2.90 -46.85 23.80
N TYR A 3 -1.68 -46.32 23.93
CA TYR A 3 -1.43 -44.87 24.00
C TYR A 3 -0.54 -44.35 22.86
N SER A 4 0.03 -45.24 22.03
CA SER A 4 0.95 -44.84 20.95
C SER A 4 0.27 -44.19 19.76
N THR A 5 -1.04 -44.37 19.57
CA THR A 5 -1.79 -43.77 18.46
C THR A 5 -2.39 -42.40 18.79
N LEU A 6 -2.43 -41.99 20.07
CA LEU A 6 -3.04 -40.71 20.46
C LEU A 6 -2.07 -39.51 20.32
N ILE A 7 -0.76 -39.77 20.27
CA ILE A 7 0.26 -38.70 20.17
C ILE A 7 0.46 -38.24 18.72
N PHE A 8 0.04 -39.04 17.73
CA PHE A 8 0.21 -38.70 16.32
C PHE A 8 -0.85 -37.72 15.78
N LEU A 9 -1.96 -37.49 16.50
CA LEU A 9 -3.03 -36.59 16.04
C LEU A 9 -2.87 -35.13 16.47
N ILE A 10 -1.94 -34.81 17.38
CA ILE A 10 -1.73 -33.44 17.87
C ILE A 10 -0.75 -32.64 16.99
N PHE A 11 0.00 -33.30 16.10
CA PHE A 11 0.97 -32.63 15.22
C PHE A 11 0.37 -32.05 13.92
N LEU A 12 -0.93 -32.19 13.67
CA LEU A 12 -1.57 -31.74 12.42
C LEU A 12 -2.28 -30.37 12.50
N THR A 13 -2.11 -29.62 13.58
CA THR A 13 -2.75 -28.29 13.77
C THR A 13 -1.75 -27.13 13.82
N LEU A 14 -0.70 -27.21 12.99
CA LEU A 14 0.12 -26.05 12.63
C LEU A 14 -0.09 -25.69 11.15
N HIS A 15 -1.36 -25.56 10.74
CA HIS A 15 -1.67 -24.85 9.51
C HIS A 15 -1.88 -23.38 9.84
N CYS A 16 -0.77 -22.65 9.71
CA CYS A 16 -0.63 -21.24 9.38
C CYS A 16 -1.94 -20.42 9.36
N PHE A 17 -2.16 -19.62 10.41
CA PHE A 17 -2.89 -18.36 10.25
C PHE A 17 -1.84 -17.25 10.16
N GLY A 18 -1.45 -16.90 8.93
CA GLY A 18 -0.85 -15.60 8.68
C GLY A 18 -1.91 -14.53 8.92
N GLN A 19 -2.02 -14.02 10.15
CA GLN A 19 -2.73 -12.77 10.38
C GLN A 19 -1.87 -11.67 9.75
N VAL A 20 -2.23 -11.26 8.53
CA VAL A 20 -1.70 -10.03 7.93
C VAL A 20 -2.19 -8.89 8.81
N ASN A 21 -1.33 -8.40 9.68
CA ASN A 21 -1.56 -7.14 10.36
C ASN A 21 -1.36 -6.06 9.29
N LEU A 22 -2.48 -5.65 8.65
CA LEU A 22 -2.53 -4.79 7.46
C LEU A 22 -1.80 -3.44 7.61
N LYS A 23 -1.41 -3.08 8.83
CA LYS A 23 -0.91 -1.74 9.17
C LYS A 23 0.61 -1.63 9.27
N GLN A 24 1.36 -2.73 9.39
CA GLN A 24 2.82 -2.67 9.50
C GLN A 24 3.46 -3.62 8.50
N LEU A 25 4.00 -3.04 7.43
CA LEU A 25 4.87 -3.79 6.52
C LEU A 25 6.12 -4.26 7.28
N PRO A 26 6.76 -5.35 6.83
CA PRO A 26 8.06 -5.75 7.38
C PRO A 26 9.06 -4.60 7.30
N GLU A 27 9.87 -4.40 8.34
CA GLU A 27 10.92 -3.39 8.32
C GLU A 27 11.88 -3.60 7.14
N ILE A 28 12.34 -2.49 6.57
CA ILE A 28 13.31 -2.54 5.47
C ILE A 28 14.69 -2.87 6.05
N SER A 29 15.34 -3.84 5.44
CA SER A 29 16.65 -4.34 5.81
C SER A 29 17.63 -4.25 4.64
N ALA A 30 18.93 -4.40 4.93
CA ALA A 30 19.94 -4.45 3.88
C ALA A 30 19.71 -5.58 2.86
N ASN A 31 18.97 -6.63 3.23
CA ASN A 31 18.67 -7.73 2.31
C ASN A 31 17.67 -7.34 1.22
N ASP A 32 16.78 -6.40 1.48
CA ASP A 32 15.77 -5.95 0.50
C ASP A 32 16.44 -5.27 -0.72
N PHE A 33 17.64 -4.70 -0.53
CA PHE A 33 18.43 -4.07 -1.59
C PHE A 33 19.34 -5.04 -2.37
N LYS A 34 19.48 -6.29 -1.92
CA LYS A 34 20.31 -7.29 -2.61
C LYS A 34 19.63 -7.85 -3.85
N SER A 35 18.30 -7.88 -3.87
CA SER A 35 17.53 -8.38 -5.01
C SER A 35 17.50 -7.31 -6.11
N LYS A 36 18.19 -7.57 -7.23
CA LYS A 36 18.23 -6.66 -8.38
C LYS A 36 17.28 -7.04 -9.51
N SER A 37 16.54 -8.14 -9.37
CA SER A 37 15.59 -8.60 -10.37
C SER A 37 14.26 -8.99 -9.73
N CYS A 38 13.19 -8.80 -10.49
CA CYS A 38 11.87 -9.31 -10.11
C CYS A 38 11.80 -10.81 -10.41
N LYS A 39 11.19 -11.57 -9.49
CA LYS A 39 10.99 -13.02 -9.65
C LYS A 39 9.87 -13.38 -10.62
N ILE A 40 8.89 -12.48 -10.78
CA ILE A 40 7.70 -12.68 -11.62
C ILE A 40 8.05 -12.38 -13.08
N ASP A 41 8.77 -11.29 -13.33
CA ASP A 41 9.19 -10.85 -14.66
C ASP A 41 10.61 -10.29 -14.62
N SER A 42 11.56 -10.99 -15.23
CA SER A 42 12.97 -10.57 -15.24
C SER A 42 13.22 -9.30 -16.04
N SER A 43 12.28 -8.85 -16.88
CA SER A 43 12.38 -7.63 -17.67
C SER A 43 11.83 -6.39 -16.97
N ALA A 44 11.17 -6.57 -15.82
CA ALA A 44 10.50 -5.51 -15.06
C ALA A 44 11.44 -4.38 -14.62
N LYS A 45 10.95 -3.15 -14.75
CA LYS A 45 11.69 -1.89 -14.50
C LYS A 45 11.54 -1.41 -13.05
N ALA A 46 10.41 -1.74 -12.47
CA ALA A 46 10.10 -1.61 -11.06
C ALA A 46 9.18 -2.78 -10.66
N GLN A 47 8.98 -2.98 -9.37
CA GLN A 47 8.03 -3.97 -8.85
C GLN A 47 7.35 -3.46 -7.59
N ILE A 48 6.09 -3.82 -7.39
CA ILE A 48 5.35 -3.54 -6.17
C ILE A 48 5.56 -4.73 -5.23
N LEU A 49 6.29 -4.50 -4.14
CA LEU A 49 6.55 -5.51 -3.12
C LEU A 49 5.31 -5.78 -2.26
N TYR A 50 4.57 -4.71 -1.95
CA TYR A 50 3.35 -4.75 -1.16
C TYR A 50 2.38 -3.69 -1.67
N ASP A 51 1.12 -4.07 -1.90
CA ASP A 51 0.01 -3.14 -2.11
C ASP A 51 -1.14 -3.53 -1.16
N ILE A 52 -1.35 -2.75 -0.11
CA ILE A 52 -2.31 -3.07 0.94
C ILE A 52 -3.35 -1.96 1.02
N GLY A 53 -4.62 -2.35 0.93
CA GLY A 53 -5.74 -1.43 1.04
C GLY A 53 -6.75 -1.86 2.09
N ASN A 54 -7.36 -0.88 2.74
CA ASN A 54 -8.44 -1.10 3.70
C ASN A 54 -9.50 -0.01 3.56
N THR A 55 -10.75 -0.40 3.37
CA THR A 55 -11.88 0.52 3.34
C THR A 55 -12.84 0.20 4.46
N TYR A 56 -13.27 1.22 5.19
CA TYR A 56 -14.25 1.09 6.27
C TYR A 56 -15.08 2.36 6.42
N PHE A 57 -16.23 2.23 7.07
CA PHE A 57 -17.10 3.35 7.38
C PHE A 57 -16.91 3.79 8.82
N ARG A 58 -17.01 5.09 9.07
CA ARG A 58 -17.00 5.68 10.41
C ARG A 58 -18.03 6.78 10.51
N GLU A 59 -18.49 7.03 11.72
CA GLU A 59 -19.26 8.23 12.01
C GLU A 59 -18.29 9.39 12.32
N HIS A 60 -18.54 10.55 11.72
CA HIS A 60 -17.78 11.78 11.92
C HIS A 60 -18.72 12.97 11.73
N ASN A 61 -18.82 13.85 12.74
CA ASN A 61 -19.74 15.00 12.75
C ASN A 61 -21.20 14.63 12.37
N GLU A 62 -21.75 13.60 13.01
CA GLU A 62 -23.12 13.11 12.79
C GLU A 62 -23.41 12.61 11.37
N ARG A 63 -22.36 12.38 10.57
CA ARG A 63 -22.45 11.83 9.22
C ARG A 63 -21.63 10.56 9.12
N ILE A 64 -22.11 9.63 8.31
CA ILE A 64 -21.30 8.48 7.90
C ILE A 64 -20.36 8.98 6.82
N GLU A 65 -19.07 8.73 7.01
CA GLU A 65 -18.01 8.89 6.03
C GLU A 65 -17.36 7.52 5.79
N HIS A 66 -16.77 7.32 4.61
CA HIS A 66 -15.87 6.19 4.40
C HIS A 66 -14.41 6.64 4.44
N VAL A 67 -13.56 5.77 4.97
CA VAL A 67 -12.12 5.94 4.99
C VAL A 67 -11.49 4.88 4.11
N PHE A 68 -10.65 5.33 3.17
CA PHE A 68 -9.79 4.48 2.35
C PHE A 68 -8.35 4.63 2.83
N GLU A 69 -7.76 3.54 3.32
CA GLU A 69 -6.35 3.45 3.70
C GLU A 69 -5.60 2.69 2.60
N LYS A 70 -4.43 3.20 2.21
CA LYS A 70 -3.54 2.53 1.28
C LYS A 70 -2.11 2.60 1.79
N THR A 71 -1.41 1.47 1.74
CA THR A 71 0.04 1.38 1.95
C THR A 71 0.66 0.61 0.79
N THR A 72 1.61 1.23 0.10
CA THR A 72 2.31 0.60 -1.03
C THR A 72 3.82 0.71 -0.85
N ARG A 73 4.55 -0.37 -1.16
CA ARG A 73 6.01 -0.40 -1.24
C ARG A 73 6.45 -0.82 -2.64
N ILE A 74 7.20 0.04 -3.30
CA ILE A 74 7.69 -0.11 -4.67
C ILE A 74 9.21 -0.22 -4.61
N GLN A 75 9.80 -1.14 -5.36
CA GLN A 75 11.24 -1.21 -5.59
C GLN A 75 11.55 -0.87 -7.04
N ILE A 76 12.45 0.07 -7.23
CA ILE A 76 12.96 0.49 -8.53
C ILE A 76 14.12 -0.42 -8.90
N LEU A 77 14.05 -1.09 -10.05
CA LEU A 77 15.04 -2.09 -10.46
C LEU A 77 16.05 -1.52 -11.44
N ASP A 78 15.60 -0.63 -12.34
CA ASP A 78 16.48 0.05 -13.30
C ASP A 78 16.09 1.52 -13.53
N LYS A 79 16.90 2.22 -14.34
CA LYS A 79 16.68 3.64 -14.70
C LYS A 79 15.37 3.91 -15.42
N ALA A 80 14.88 2.98 -16.22
CA ALA A 80 13.62 3.15 -16.94
C ALA A 80 12.41 3.01 -16.00
N GLY A 81 12.61 2.51 -14.78
CA GLY A 81 11.59 2.44 -13.74
C GLY A 81 11.46 3.70 -12.88
N TYR A 82 12.25 4.76 -13.12
CA TYR A 82 12.28 5.93 -12.21
C TYR A 82 10.94 6.67 -12.12
N ASP A 83 10.12 6.62 -13.16
CA ASP A 83 8.78 7.24 -13.15
C ASP A 83 7.83 6.59 -12.13
N TYR A 84 8.08 5.31 -11.77
CA TYR A 84 7.34 4.62 -10.70
C TYR A 84 7.75 5.08 -9.28
N ALA A 85 8.80 5.89 -9.15
CA ALA A 85 9.15 6.59 -7.92
C ALA A 85 8.43 7.95 -7.85
N SER A 86 7.13 7.92 -8.09
CA SER A 86 6.22 9.04 -7.91
C SER A 86 4.93 8.53 -7.27
N LEU A 87 4.23 9.41 -6.56
CA LEU A 87 2.92 9.12 -6.00
C LEU A 87 1.91 10.13 -6.51
N GLU A 88 0.73 9.65 -6.84
CA GLU A 88 -0.41 10.47 -7.24
C GLU A 88 -1.66 10.02 -6.48
N ILE A 89 -2.31 10.96 -5.80
CA ILE A 89 -3.50 10.75 -5.00
C ILE A 89 -4.61 11.64 -5.57
N PRO A 90 -5.51 11.10 -6.42
CA PRO A 90 -6.67 11.84 -6.87
C PRO A 90 -7.66 11.99 -5.71
N LEU A 91 -8.24 13.18 -5.53
CA LEU A 91 -9.24 13.49 -4.50
C LEU A 91 -10.48 14.09 -5.18
N TYR A 92 -11.64 13.52 -4.87
CA TYR A 92 -12.90 13.98 -5.42
C TYR A 92 -13.35 15.29 -4.76
N VAL A 93 -13.91 16.18 -5.57
CA VAL A 93 -14.50 17.46 -5.18
C VAL A 93 -15.96 17.45 -5.61
N GLY A 94 -16.86 17.78 -4.70
CA GLY A 94 -18.29 17.83 -5.01
C GLY A 94 -19.09 18.63 -3.98
N SER A 95 -20.39 18.41 -3.95
CA SER A 95 -21.34 19.20 -3.16
C SER A 95 -21.14 19.11 -1.64
N TYR A 96 -20.52 18.04 -1.14
CA TYR A 96 -20.20 17.87 0.29
C TYR A 96 -18.76 18.29 0.63
N GLY A 97 -18.07 18.96 -0.31
CA GLY A 97 -16.70 19.40 -0.19
C GLY A 97 -15.69 18.45 -0.86
N LYS A 98 -14.42 18.70 -0.60
CA LYS A 98 -13.28 17.94 -1.11
C LYS A 98 -12.93 16.79 -0.17
N GLU A 99 -12.66 15.62 -0.72
CA GLU A 99 -12.07 14.51 0.02
C GLU A 99 -10.73 14.93 0.64
N LYS A 100 -10.46 14.45 1.86
CA LYS A 100 -9.31 14.90 2.64
C LYS A 100 -8.33 13.77 2.87
N ILE A 101 -7.05 14.06 2.68
CA ILE A 101 -5.99 13.24 3.27
C ILE A 101 -6.01 13.53 4.78
N VAL A 102 -6.01 12.49 5.61
CA VAL A 102 -6.10 12.62 7.08
C VAL A 102 -4.94 11.97 7.82
N ASP A 103 -4.14 11.19 7.11
CA ASP A 103 -2.93 10.54 7.58
C ASP A 103 -2.10 10.28 6.32
N PHE A 104 -0.84 10.68 6.33
CA PHE A 104 0.06 10.55 5.19
C PHE A 104 1.48 10.45 5.69
N ILE A 105 2.21 9.49 5.12
CA ILE A 105 3.65 9.41 5.24
C ILE A 105 4.18 8.79 3.96
N ALA A 106 5.29 9.31 3.47
CA ALA A 106 6.01 8.65 2.40
C ALA A 106 7.51 8.74 2.63
N THR A 107 8.23 7.67 2.32
CA THR A 107 9.66 7.55 2.56
C THR A 107 10.33 6.89 1.37
N SER A 108 11.41 7.50 0.87
CA SER A 108 12.34 6.82 -0.02
C SER A 108 13.52 6.26 0.77
N TYR A 109 14.01 5.09 0.36
CA TYR A 109 15.10 4.37 0.99
C TYR A 109 16.14 4.01 -0.07
N ASN A 110 17.39 4.28 0.29
CA ASN A 110 18.54 4.10 -0.55
C ASN A 110 19.61 3.35 0.24
N PHE A 111 20.21 2.31 -0.36
CA PHE A 111 21.37 1.65 0.22
C PHE A 111 22.65 2.30 -0.31
N GLN A 112 23.49 2.79 0.58
CA GLN A 112 24.76 3.43 0.24
C GLN A 112 25.79 3.19 1.34
N ASP A 113 27.01 2.85 0.96
CA ASP A 113 28.16 2.70 1.88
C ASP A 113 27.90 1.72 3.05
N GLY A 114 27.04 0.72 2.84
CA GLY A 114 26.68 -0.28 3.84
C GLY A 114 25.50 0.11 4.74
N GLU A 115 24.92 1.29 4.55
CA GLU A 115 23.85 1.85 5.37
C GLU A 115 22.59 2.14 4.55
N ILE A 116 21.44 2.18 5.23
CA ILE A 116 20.16 2.58 4.65
C ILE A 116 19.96 4.07 4.95
N ILE A 117 19.99 4.88 3.90
CA ILE A 117 19.66 6.30 3.96
C ILE A 117 18.19 6.44 3.60
N SER A 118 17.42 7.10 4.45
CA SER A 118 15.98 7.34 4.23
C SER A 118 15.65 8.83 4.21
N LYS A 119 14.66 9.19 3.39
CA LYS A 119 14.09 10.54 3.34
C LYS A 119 12.58 10.42 3.43
N THR A 120 12.03 10.86 4.55
CA THR A 120 10.58 10.91 4.79
C THR A 120 10.05 12.29 4.42
N ILE A 121 8.84 12.30 3.87
CA ILE A 121 8.08 13.51 3.56
C ILE A 121 6.67 13.42 4.14
N ASP A 122 6.07 14.58 4.40
CA ASP A 122 4.71 14.72 4.91
C ASP A 122 3.72 15.24 3.86
N GLU A 123 2.45 15.40 4.25
CA GLU A 123 1.38 15.83 3.34
C GLU A 123 1.62 17.24 2.78
N GLN A 124 2.28 18.09 3.57
CA GLN A 124 2.51 19.50 3.26
C GLN A 124 3.50 19.67 2.10
N GLU A 125 4.37 18.69 1.89
CA GLU A 125 5.29 18.62 0.75
C GLU A 125 4.62 18.17 -0.56
N LEU A 126 3.36 17.71 -0.52
CA LEU A 126 2.63 17.30 -1.72
C LEU A 126 2.18 18.51 -2.55
N TYR A 127 2.48 18.47 -3.85
CA TYR A 127 1.96 19.44 -4.80
C TYR A 127 0.51 19.16 -5.14
N GLU A 128 -0.33 20.19 -5.21
CA GLU A 128 -1.74 20.09 -5.61
C GLU A 128 -1.92 20.62 -7.03
N ASP A 129 -2.53 19.80 -7.89
CA ASP A 129 -2.94 20.17 -9.24
C ASP A 129 -4.46 19.98 -9.40
N GLU A 130 -5.11 20.85 -10.16
CA GLU A 130 -6.48 20.64 -10.61
C GLU A 130 -6.50 19.73 -11.85
N ILE A 131 -7.29 18.65 -11.82
CA ILE A 131 -7.52 17.80 -12.99
C ILE A 131 -8.72 18.34 -13.77
N ASN A 132 -9.84 18.57 -13.07
CA ASN A 132 -11.07 19.16 -13.58
C ASN A 132 -11.95 19.66 -12.42
N GLU A 133 -13.16 20.12 -12.71
CA GLU A 133 -14.10 20.65 -11.71
C GLU A 133 -14.51 19.66 -10.59
N TRP A 134 -14.33 18.36 -10.82
CA TRP A 134 -14.71 17.28 -9.88
C TRP A 134 -13.50 16.60 -9.24
N TRP A 135 -12.27 16.87 -9.69
CA TRP A 135 -11.08 16.15 -9.28
C TRP A 135 -9.88 17.07 -9.16
N ILE A 136 -9.23 16.98 -8.01
CA ILE A 136 -7.85 17.46 -7.85
C ILE A 136 -6.92 16.26 -7.67
N ARG A 137 -5.63 16.51 -7.73
CA ARG A 137 -4.60 15.51 -7.44
C ARG A 137 -3.53 16.10 -6.54
N LYS A 138 -3.20 15.37 -5.48
CA LYS A 138 -1.97 15.55 -4.71
C LYS A 138 -0.89 14.65 -5.29
N LYS A 139 0.30 15.18 -5.54
CA LYS A 139 1.39 14.42 -6.15
C LYS A 139 2.75 14.73 -5.54
N TYR A 140 3.66 13.77 -5.64
CA TYR A 140 5.06 13.94 -5.27
C TYR A 140 5.94 13.06 -6.14
N ALA A 141 7.09 13.58 -6.55
CA ALA A 141 8.14 12.83 -7.22
C ALA A 141 9.34 12.76 -6.30
N PHE A 142 9.80 11.55 -5.98
CA PHE A 142 10.92 11.38 -5.05
C PHE A 142 12.22 11.86 -5.69
N SER A 143 13.03 12.58 -4.92
CA SER A 143 14.39 12.93 -5.33
C SER A 143 15.35 11.76 -5.09
N ASP A 144 16.51 11.81 -5.74
CA ASP A 144 17.63 10.90 -5.47
C ASP A 144 17.29 9.41 -5.69
N VAL A 145 16.42 9.15 -6.67
CA VAL A 145 16.04 7.80 -7.11
C VAL A 145 17.20 7.19 -7.89
N LYS A 146 17.59 5.98 -7.50
CA LYS A 146 18.63 5.17 -8.12
C LYS A 146 18.16 3.73 -8.28
N GLU A 147 18.95 2.93 -8.99
CA GLU A 147 18.69 1.50 -9.09
C GLU A 147 18.71 0.86 -7.70
N GLY A 148 17.67 0.10 -7.36
CA GLY A 148 17.47 -0.50 -6.04
C GLY A 148 16.76 0.40 -5.03
N THR A 149 16.46 1.67 -5.34
CA THR A 149 15.67 2.53 -4.45
C THR A 149 14.34 1.86 -4.11
N ILE A 150 13.96 1.92 -2.84
CA ILE A 150 12.65 1.48 -2.36
C ILE A 150 11.87 2.72 -1.97
N VAL A 151 10.64 2.83 -2.46
CA VAL A 151 9.69 3.88 -2.09
C VAL A 151 8.55 3.23 -1.32
N GLU A 152 8.20 3.78 -0.18
CA GLU A 152 7.03 3.39 0.60
C GLU A 152 6.16 4.60 0.85
N TYR A 153 4.86 4.46 0.68
CA TYR A 153 3.91 5.48 1.10
C TYR A 153 2.69 4.84 1.75
N SER A 154 2.14 5.53 2.73
CA SER A 154 0.89 5.20 3.37
C SER A 154 0.04 6.46 3.46
N TYR A 155 -1.24 6.34 3.12
CA TYR A 155 -2.17 7.45 3.27
C TYR A 155 -3.58 6.99 3.59
N LYS A 156 -4.37 7.91 4.15
CA LYS A 156 -5.79 7.73 4.41
C LYS A 156 -6.58 8.87 3.82
N ILE A 157 -7.65 8.53 3.13
CA ILE A 157 -8.60 9.47 2.54
C ILE A 157 -9.92 9.35 3.27
N SER A 158 -10.40 10.45 3.84
CA SER A 158 -11.75 10.57 4.38
C SER A 158 -12.67 11.15 3.31
N SER A 159 -13.77 10.46 3.06
CA SER A 159 -14.72 10.83 2.02
C SER A 159 -16.14 10.91 2.57
N PRO A 160 -16.84 12.04 2.38
CA PRO A 160 -18.26 12.15 2.73
C PRO A 160 -19.19 11.48 1.70
N TYR A 161 -18.64 10.89 0.62
CA TYR A 161 -19.41 10.34 -0.50
C TYR A 161 -19.58 8.83 -0.37
N ASN A 162 -20.61 8.39 0.35
CA ASN A 162 -20.81 6.98 0.73
C ASN A 162 -21.21 6.03 -0.42
N VAL A 163 -21.49 6.57 -1.60
CA VAL A 163 -21.89 5.80 -2.80
C VAL A 163 -20.76 5.67 -3.83
N HIS A 164 -19.68 6.43 -3.69
CA HIS A 164 -18.53 6.42 -4.59
C HIS A 164 -17.31 5.85 -3.88
N LEU A 165 -17.31 4.54 -3.66
CA LEU A 165 -16.16 3.85 -3.10
C LEU A 165 -15.02 3.79 -4.12
N ARG A 166 -13.80 3.95 -3.64
CA ARG A 166 -12.60 3.85 -4.47
C ARG A 166 -12.41 2.42 -4.97
N THR A 167 -12.10 2.28 -6.26
CA THR A 167 -11.78 1.00 -6.89
C THR A 167 -10.41 0.52 -6.42
N TRP A 168 -10.29 -0.79 -6.18
CA TRP A 168 -9.02 -1.44 -5.89
C TRP A 168 -8.61 -2.34 -7.06
N PHE A 169 -7.38 -2.19 -7.54
CA PHE A 169 -6.79 -3.04 -8.57
C PHE A 169 -5.71 -3.93 -7.94
N PHE A 170 -5.78 -5.23 -8.19
CA PHE A 170 -4.75 -6.18 -7.73
C PHE A 170 -3.60 -6.34 -8.73
N GLN A 171 -3.80 -5.88 -9.97
CA GLN A 171 -2.82 -5.89 -11.04
C GLN A 171 -2.53 -4.45 -11.45
N HIS A 172 -1.26 -4.18 -11.74
CA HIS A 172 -0.73 -2.89 -12.15
C HIS A 172 0.18 -3.10 -13.36
N ASP A 173 0.65 -2.00 -13.96
CA ASP A 173 1.58 -2.04 -15.11
C ASP A 173 2.94 -2.67 -14.77
N ILE A 174 3.29 -2.71 -13.48
CA ILE A 174 4.47 -3.40 -12.97
C ILE A 174 4.08 -4.60 -12.11
N PRO A 175 4.92 -5.65 -12.04
CA PRO A 175 4.61 -6.84 -11.27
C PRO A 175 4.31 -6.54 -9.79
N VAL A 176 3.30 -7.21 -9.25
CA VAL A 176 2.85 -7.08 -7.87
C VAL A 176 3.12 -8.40 -7.14
N LEU A 177 3.95 -8.36 -6.11
CA LEU A 177 4.32 -9.55 -5.35
C LEU A 177 3.27 -9.92 -4.31
N LYS A 178 2.69 -8.92 -3.64
CA LYS A 178 1.67 -9.13 -2.61
C LYS A 178 0.65 -8.01 -2.68
N SER A 179 -0.60 -8.35 -2.96
CA SER A 179 -1.71 -7.41 -2.92
C SER A 179 -2.79 -7.91 -1.96
N ASN A 180 -3.20 -7.07 -1.01
CA ASN A 180 -4.23 -7.37 -0.03
C ASN A 180 -5.24 -6.22 0.02
N TYR A 181 -6.52 -6.54 -0.04
CA TYR A 181 -7.58 -5.56 0.14
C TYR A 181 -8.62 -6.05 1.13
N LYS A 182 -8.93 -5.21 2.13
CA LYS A 182 -9.98 -5.45 3.10
C LYS A 182 -11.09 -4.41 2.94
N PHE A 183 -12.32 -4.88 2.74
CA PHE A 183 -13.50 -4.04 2.73
C PHE A 183 -14.40 -4.39 3.91
N ASN A 184 -14.69 -3.40 4.75
CA ASN A 184 -15.63 -3.51 5.87
C ASN A 184 -16.85 -2.64 5.56
N GLY A 185 -17.80 -3.18 4.80
CA GLY A 185 -19.04 -2.50 4.45
C GLY A 185 -20.20 -3.02 5.27
N ASN A 186 -20.73 -2.22 6.21
CA ASN A 186 -21.72 -2.64 7.21
C ASN A 186 -21.18 -3.79 8.12
N PRO A 187 -21.45 -3.83 9.44
CA PRO A 187 -20.91 -4.86 10.35
C PRO A 187 -21.14 -6.33 9.95
N LEU A 188 -21.94 -6.62 8.91
CA LEU A 188 -22.27 -7.98 8.46
C LEU A 188 -21.50 -8.46 7.22
N VAL A 189 -20.75 -7.60 6.51
CA VAL A 189 -20.01 -8.00 5.30
C VAL A 189 -18.55 -7.58 5.38
N ASN A 190 -17.68 -8.56 5.67
CA ASN A 190 -16.23 -8.44 5.57
C ASN A 190 -15.77 -9.20 4.33
N CYS A 191 -15.16 -8.51 3.38
CA CYS A 191 -14.51 -9.13 2.22
C CYS A 191 -13.01 -8.90 2.30
N ILE A 192 -12.23 -9.99 2.33
CA ILE A 192 -10.77 -9.97 2.26
C ILE A 192 -10.38 -10.64 0.96
N TYR A 193 -9.63 -9.92 0.13
CA TYR A 193 -9.08 -10.41 -1.12
C TYR A 193 -7.55 -10.35 -1.03
N GLN A 194 -6.88 -11.44 -1.41
CA GLN A 194 -5.44 -11.57 -1.38
C GLN A 194 -4.97 -12.22 -2.68
N ILE A 195 -3.92 -11.65 -3.29
CA ILE A 195 -3.16 -12.27 -4.37
C ILE A 195 -1.70 -12.30 -3.94
N SER A 196 -1.10 -13.49 -3.93
CA SER A 196 0.29 -13.79 -3.56
C SER A 196 0.93 -14.74 -4.55
#